data_AF-A0A8D8ZPC1-F1
#
_entry.id   AF-A0A8D8ZPC1-F1
#
_cell.length_a   1.000
_cell.length_b   1.000
_cell.length_c   1.000
_cell.angle_alpha   90.00
_cell.angle_beta   90.00
_cell.angle_gamma   90.00
#
_symmetry.space_group_name_H-M   'P 1'
#
loop_
_entity.id
_entity.type
_entity.pdbx_description
1 polymer ?
#
loop_
_entity_poly.entity_id
_entity_poly.type
_entity_poly.pdbx_seq_one_letter_code
_entity_poly.pdbx_strand_id
1 'polypeptide(L)'
;MSVVPWMRGQCLVWDYTCVDTFAASYIRQTSENPGAAAELAAKRKHDKYKTIKGNGYHFIALSTETCGVWCSEMKQFVKEVGYKMMERTGDPKTPGYFRQTIALNIQRGNAASILGSLPDASPMSEVFYL
;
A
#
# COMPACT_ATOMS: atom_id res chain seq x y z
N MET A 1 7.53 0.98 14.52
CA MET A 1 7.13 0.31 15.79
C MET A 1 6.36 1.33 16.63
N SER A 2 5.20 0.98 17.18
CA SER A 2 4.48 1.88 18.09
C SER A 2 5.17 1.92 19.46
N VAL A 3 5.13 3.09 20.10
CA VAL A 3 5.69 3.31 21.45
C VAL A 3 4.74 2.77 22.53
N VAL A 4 3.44 2.75 22.23
CA VAL A 4 2.40 2.17 23.10
C VAL A 4 1.82 0.89 22.49
N PRO A 5 1.31 -0.04 23.31
CA PRO A 5 0.59 -1.21 22.81
C PRO A 5 -0.54 -0.82 21.86
N TRP A 6 -0.64 -1.52 20.74
CA TRP A 6 -1.67 -1.32 19.73
C TRP A 6 -2.88 -2.20 19.99
N MET A 7 -2.66 -3.51 20.09
CA MET A 7 -3.73 -4.50 20.25
C MET A 7 -3.24 -5.64 21.13
N ARG A 8 -4.06 -6.06 22.11
CA ARG A 8 -3.75 -7.18 23.03
C ARG A 8 -2.40 -7.04 23.76
N GLY A 9 -2.02 -5.82 24.13
CA GLY A 9 -0.75 -5.56 24.80
C GLY A 9 0.49 -5.58 23.88
N GLN A 10 0.31 -5.88 22.58
CA GLN A 10 1.40 -5.97 21.62
C GLN A 10 1.65 -4.63 20.92
N CYS A 11 2.92 -4.25 20.75
CA CYS A 11 3.28 -3.10 19.92
C CYS A 11 3.07 -3.40 18.43
N LEU A 12 2.63 -2.38 17.69
CA LEU A 12 2.44 -2.46 16.25
C LEU A 12 3.77 -2.34 15.51
N VAL A 13 4.01 -3.22 14.56
CA VAL A 13 5.04 -3.09 13.53
C VAL A 13 4.38 -3.26 12.18
N TRP A 14 4.78 -2.45 11.21
CA TRP A 14 4.23 -2.52 9.87
C TRP A 14 5.37 -2.41 8.86
N ASP A 15 5.15 -3.00 7.69
CA ASP A 15 6.03 -2.86 6.55
C ASP A 15 5.20 -2.60 5.30
N TYR A 16 5.63 -1.63 4.49
CA TYR A 16 4.93 -1.22 3.28
C TYR A 16 5.58 -1.82 2.04
N THR A 17 4.77 -2.18 1.05
CA THR A 17 5.24 -2.56 -0.28
C THR A 17 4.24 -2.20 -1.35
N CYS A 18 4.72 -1.70 -2.48
CA CYS A 18 3.95 -1.58 -3.70
C CYS A 18 4.48 -2.62 -4.70
N VAL A 19 3.60 -3.45 -5.25
CA VAL A 19 3.96 -4.45 -6.27
C VAL A 19 3.45 -4.02 -7.64
N ASP A 20 4.22 -4.34 -8.67
CA ASP A 20 3.83 -4.08 -10.04
C ASP A 20 2.67 -4.98 -10.46
N THR A 21 1.50 -4.38 -10.70
CA THR A 21 0.30 -5.05 -11.20
C THR A 21 0.54 -5.76 -12.53
N PHE A 22 1.42 -5.21 -13.38
CA PHE A 22 1.64 -5.66 -14.76
C PHE A 22 2.85 -6.56 -14.94
N ALA A 23 3.58 -6.85 -13.86
CA ALA A 23 4.73 -7.74 -13.94
C ALA A 23 4.30 -9.11 -14.49
N ALA A 24 5.10 -9.67 -15.39
CA ALA A 24 4.81 -10.95 -16.05
C ALA A 24 4.55 -12.10 -15.04
N SER A 25 5.16 -12.03 -13.86
CA SER A 25 4.95 -13.01 -12.77
C SER A 25 3.58 -12.91 -12.09
N TYR A 26 2.86 -11.80 -12.22
CA TYR A 26 1.57 -11.56 -11.58
C TYR A 26 0.42 -11.39 -12.57
N ILE A 27 0.68 -11.08 -13.84
CA ILE A 27 -0.33 -10.68 -14.83
C ILE A 27 -1.51 -11.66 -14.93
N ARG A 28 -1.25 -12.98 -14.87
CA ARG A 28 -2.31 -14.00 -14.91
C ARG A 28 -3.30 -13.86 -13.76
N GLN A 29 -2.81 -13.53 -12.56
CA GLN A 29 -3.63 -13.41 -11.35
C GLN A 29 -4.30 -12.04 -11.28
N THR A 30 -3.56 -10.97 -11.62
CA THR A 30 -4.05 -9.59 -11.55
C THR A 30 -5.05 -9.27 -12.65
N SER A 31 -5.01 -9.97 -13.80
CA SER A 31 -6.02 -9.84 -14.87
C SER A 31 -7.38 -10.39 -14.48
N GLU A 32 -7.42 -11.42 -13.63
CA GLU A 32 -8.66 -12.08 -13.18
C GLU A 32 -9.20 -11.45 -11.89
N ASN A 33 -8.30 -11.07 -10.97
CA ASN A 33 -8.67 -10.56 -9.67
C ASN A 33 -7.84 -9.31 -9.29
N PRO A 34 -8.46 -8.11 -9.27
CA PRO A 34 -7.80 -6.88 -8.85
C PRO A 34 -7.24 -6.99 -7.43
N GLY A 35 -5.97 -6.65 -7.22
CA GLY A 35 -5.34 -6.74 -5.91
C GLY A 35 -4.73 -8.10 -5.58
N ALA A 36 -4.80 -9.09 -6.49
CA ALA A 36 -4.22 -10.42 -6.25
C ALA A 36 -2.72 -10.36 -5.93
N ALA A 37 -1.96 -9.47 -6.58
CA ALA A 37 -0.55 -9.32 -6.30
C ALA A 37 -0.33 -8.65 -4.93
N ALA A 38 -1.16 -7.67 -4.57
CA ALA A 38 -1.10 -7.02 -3.26
C ALA A 38 -1.40 -8.01 -2.11
N GLU A 39 -2.39 -8.88 -2.25
CA GLU A 39 -2.69 -9.93 -1.26
C GLU A 39 -1.55 -10.93 -1.12
N LEU A 40 -0.98 -11.38 -2.24
CA LEU A 40 0.15 -12.30 -2.24
C LEU A 40 1.39 -11.66 -1.59
N ALA A 41 1.65 -10.38 -1.87
CA ALA A 41 2.73 -9.64 -1.26
C ALA A 41 2.54 -9.46 0.25
N ALA A 42 1.31 -9.16 0.70
CA ALA A 42 1.00 -9.13 2.14
C ALA A 42 1.29 -10.48 2.81
N LYS A 43 0.87 -11.59 2.19
CA LYS A 43 1.17 -12.95 2.70
C LYS A 43 2.68 -13.20 2.80
N ARG A 44 3.44 -12.83 1.78
CA ARG A 44 4.92 -12.96 1.78
C ARG A 44 5.58 -12.12 2.87
N LYS A 45 5.05 -10.92 3.18
CA LYS A 45 5.53 -10.11 4.31
C LYS A 45 5.26 -10.82 5.64
N HIS A 46 4.08 -11.40 5.84
CA HIS A 46 3.81 -12.21 7.03
C HIS A 46 4.77 -13.40 7.16
N ASP A 47 5.08 -14.07 6.06
CA ASP A 47 6.07 -15.16 6.05
C ASP A 47 7.49 -14.66 6.38
N LYS A 48 7.89 -13.51 5.81
CA LYS A 48 9.19 -12.87 6.07
C LYS A 48 9.36 -12.47 7.53
N TYR A 49 8.31 -11.97 8.18
CA TYR A 49 8.36 -11.42 9.53
C TYR A 49 7.78 -12.36 10.59
N LYS A 50 7.79 -13.67 10.35
CA LYS A 50 7.35 -14.70 11.32
C LYS A 50 8.00 -14.55 12.70
N THR A 51 9.31 -14.29 12.74
CA THR A 51 10.05 -14.11 14.00
C THR A 51 9.58 -12.89 14.78
N ILE A 52 9.29 -11.77 14.12
CA ILE A 52 8.76 -10.56 14.77
C ILE A 52 7.40 -10.86 15.40
N LYS A 53 6.53 -11.58 14.69
CA LYS A 53 5.23 -12.02 15.23
C LYS A 53 5.40 -12.95 16.43
N GLY A 54 6.36 -13.88 16.36
CA GLY A 54 6.71 -14.80 17.46
C GLY A 54 7.23 -14.09 18.70
N ASN A 55 7.93 -12.96 18.53
CA ASN A 55 8.45 -12.13 19.63
C ASN A 55 7.39 -11.21 20.27
N GLY A 56 6.09 -11.44 19.99
CA GLY A 56 5.00 -10.73 20.64
C GLY A 56 4.62 -9.39 20.00
N TYR A 57 5.06 -9.11 18.77
CA TYR A 57 4.64 -7.92 18.03
C TYR A 57 3.39 -8.19 17.18
N HIS A 58 2.53 -7.18 17.09
CA HIS A 58 1.41 -7.17 16.15
C HIS A 58 1.92 -6.65 14.80
N PHE A 59 2.17 -7.56 13.86
CA PHE A 59 2.65 -7.21 12.53
C PHE A 59 1.48 -7.00 11.55
N ILE A 60 1.54 -5.92 10.76
CA ILE A 60 0.59 -5.60 9.70
C ILE A 60 1.35 -5.41 8.38
N ALA A 61 0.94 -6.12 7.33
CA ALA A 61 1.50 -5.93 5.99
C ALA A 61 0.67 -4.89 5.21
N LEU A 62 1.30 -3.76 4.87
CA LEU A 62 0.66 -2.71 4.07
C LEU A 62 1.06 -2.89 2.60
N SER A 63 0.29 -3.68 1.86
CA SER A 63 0.59 -3.96 0.46
C SER A 63 -0.38 -3.28 -0.51
N THR A 64 0.19 -2.72 -1.57
CA THR A 64 -0.57 -2.12 -2.68
C THR A 64 -0.05 -2.60 -4.02
N GLU A 65 -0.86 -2.40 -5.04
CA GLU A 65 -0.54 -2.59 -6.45
C GLU A 65 -0.24 -1.24 -7.12
N THR A 66 0.55 -1.23 -8.19
CA THR A 66 0.88 0.00 -8.95
C THR A 66 -0.37 0.66 -9.52
N CYS A 67 -1.43 -0.11 -9.85
CA CYS A 67 -2.74 0.42 -10.25
C CYS A 67 -3.58 0.97 -9.07
N GLY A 68 -3.11 0.88 -7.83
CA GLY A 68 -3.75 1.48 -6.66
C GLY A 68 -4.61 0.57 -5.80
N VAL A 69 -4.68 -0.72 -6.12
CA VAL A 69 -5.46 -1.67 -5.31
C VAL A 69 -4.70 -1.98 -4.02
N TRP A 70 -5.37 -1.89 -2.88
CA TRP A 70 -4.79 -2.22 -1.57
C TRP A 70 -5.20 -3.63 -1.15
N CYS A 71 -4.29 -4.34 -0.45
CA CYS A 71 -4.66 -5.58 0.23
C CYS A 71 -5.73 -5.31 1.31
N SER A 72 -6.48 -6.35 1.63
CA SER A 72 -7.55 -6.38 2.63
C SER A 72 -7.07 -5.94 4.01
N GLU A 73 -5.91 -6.42 4.43
CA GLU A 73 -5.29 -6.06 5.71
C GLU A 73 -5.01 -4.56 5.82
N MET A 74 -4.42 -3.95 4.77
CA MET A 74 -4.19 -2.51 4.72
C MET A 74 -5.51 -1.71 4.77
N LYS A 75 -6.53 -2.13 4.01
CA LYS A 75 -7.86 -1.48 4.03
C LYS A 75 -8.44 -1.47 5.44
N GLN A 76 -8.36 -2.60 6.14
CA GLN A 76 -8.87 -2.72 7.50
C GLN A 76 -8.06 -1.88 8.49
N PHE A 77 -6.72 -1.90 8.38
CA PHE A 77 -5.85 -1.11 9.25
C PHE A 77 -6.07 0.40 9.08
N VAL A 78 -6.10 0.90 7.84
CA VAL A 78 -6.34 2.33 7.55
C VAL A 78 -7.72 2.76 8.06
N LYS A 79 -8.73 1.89 7.93
CA LYS A 79 -10.07 2.12 8.48
C LYS A 79 -10.05 2.24 10.00
N GLU A 80 -9.37 1.32 10.69
CA GLU A 80 -9.25 1.34 12.16
C GLU A 80 -8.53 2.60 12.66
N VAL A 81 -7.39 2.95 12.04
CA VAL A 81 -6.65 4.17 12.37
C VAL A 81 -7.53 5.41 12.14
N GLY A 82 -8.24 5.47 11.01
CA GLY A 82 -9.14 6.57 10.69
C GLY A 82 -10.23 6.77 11.76
N TYR A 83 -10.83 5.70 12.26
CA TYR A 83 -11.82 5.79 13.35
C TYR A 83 -11.20 6.22 14.68
N LYS A 84 -10.02 5.70 15.04
CA LYS A 84 -9.30 6.15 16.24
C LYS A 84 -8.94 7.64 16.16
N MET A 85 -8.62 8.14 14.96
CA MET A 85 -8.39 9.58 14.75
C MET A 85 -9.69 10.36 14.93
N MET A 86 -10.81 9.90 14.36
CA MET A 86 -12.13 10.50 14.53
C MET A 86 -12.55 10.60 16.00
N GLU A 87 -12.32 9.56 16.80
CA GLU A 87 -12.61 9.56 18.25
C GLU A 87 -11.81 10.64 18.99
N ARG A 88 -10.62 11.00 18.51
CA ARG A 88 -9.77 12.05 19.10
C ARG A 88 -10.13 13.44 18.60
N THR A 89 -10.49 13.60 17.34
CA THR A 89 -10.77 14.90 16.72
C THR A 89 -12.22 15.33 16.85
N GLY A 90 -13.15 14.38 16.98
CA GLY A 90 -14.59 14.63 16.94
C GLY A 90 -15.16 14.89 15.53
N ASP A 91 -14.32 14.93 14.49
CA ASP A 91 -14.78 15.20 13.11
C ASP A 91 -15.10 13.89 12.37
N PRO A 92 -16.38 13.63 12.02
CA PRO A 92 -16.80 12.41 11.33
C PRO A 92 -16.20 12.24 9.93
N LYS A 93 -15.63 13.29 9.33
CA LYS A 93 -14.97 13.24 8.01
C LYS A 93 -13.53 12.75 8.09
N THR A 94 -12.93 12.73 9.28
CA THR A 94 -11.52 12.35 9.51
C THR A 94 -11.12 11.03 8.84
N PRO A 95 -11.88 9.92 8.95
CA PRO A 95 -11.49 8.65 8.34
C PRO A 95 -11.43 8.73 6.80
N GLY A 96 -12.35 9.49 6.20
CA GLY A 96 -12.41 9.71 4.75
C GLY A 96 -11.20 10.49 4.24
N TYR A 97 -10.91 11.63 4.88
CA TYR A 97 -9.74 12.44 4.54
C TYR A 97 -8.43 11.67 4.71
N PHE A 98 -8.28 10.95 5.82
CA PHE A 98 -7.10 10.14 6.07
C PHE A 98 -6.87 9.09 4.97
N ARG A 99 -7.91 8.33 4.62
CA ARG A 99 -7.83 7.34 3.53
C ARG A 99 -7.49 7.99 2.20
N GLN A 100 -8.11 9.11 1.87
CA GLN A 100 -7.87 9.83 0.61
C GLN A 100 -6.43 10.36 0.52
N THR A 101 -5.91 10.92 1.61
CA THR A 101 -4.52 11.39 1.68
C THR A 101 -3.54 10.25 1.42
N ILE A 102 -3.74 9.08 2.02
CA ILE A 102 -2.90 7.89 1.76
C ILE A 102 -3.00 7.50 0.28
N ALA A 103 -4.22 7.39 -0.27
CA ALA A 103 -4.43 7.00 -1.65
C ALA A 103 -3.74 7.93 -2.66
N LEU A 104 -3.84 9.25 -2.45
CA LEU A 104 -3.20 10.23 -3.32
C LEU A 104 -1.68 10.15 -3.26
N ASN A 105 -1.09 9.98 -2.07
CA ASN A 105 0.37 9.87 -1.94
C ASN A 105 0.90 8.59 -2.59
N ILE A 106 0.18 7.47 -2.47
CA ILE A 106 0.54 6.21 -3.12
C ILE A 106 0.47 6.37 -4.64
N GLN A 107 -0.60 6.94 -5.18
CA GLN A 107 -0.73 7.15 -6.62
C GLN A 107 0.36 8.07 -7.19
N ARG A 108 0.73 9.13 -6.46
CA ARG A 108 1.87 9.99 -6.84
C ARG A 108 3.18 9.20 -6.88
N GLY A 109 3.45 8.37 -5.87
CA GLY A 109 4.63 7.50 -5.83
C GLY A 109 4.63 6.45 -6.96
N ASN A 110 3.48 5.85 -7.23
CA ASN A 110 3.31 4.89 -8.32
C ASN A 110 3.56 5.55 -9.68
N ALA A 111 2.98 6.72 -9.93
CA ALA A 111 3.21 7.49 -11.15
C ALA A 111 4.69 7.83 -11.33
N ALA A 112 5.37 8.30 -10.29
CA ALA A 112 6.81 8.56 -10.33
C ALA A 112 7.62 7.30 -10.63
N SER A 113 7.24 6.15 -10.05
CA SER A 113 7.92 4.86 -10.27
C SER A 113 7.74 4.37 -11.71
N ILE A 114 6.53 4.52 -12.27
CA ILE A 114 6.24 4.14 -13.66
C ILE A 114 6.98 5.06 -14.62
N LEU A 115 6.90 6.39 -14.44
CA LEU A 115 7.58 7.35 -15.29
C LEU A 115 9.10 7.17 -15.27
N GLY A 116 9.68 6.86 -14.10
CA GLY A 116 11.11 6.56 -13.99
C GLY A 116 11.54 5.23 -14.62
N SER A 117 10.61 4.37 -15.02
CA SER A 117 10.89 3.12 -15.74
C SER A 117 10.82 3.26 -17.26
N LEU A 118 10.25 4.35 -17.76
CA LEU A 118 10.19 4.64 -19.18
C LEU A 118 11.54 5.20 -19.65
N PRO A 119 11.95 4.93 -20.90
CA PRO A 119 13.10 5.60 -21.48
C PRO A 119 12.86 7.12 -21.51
N ASP A 120 13.94 7.89 -21.40
CA ASP A 120 13.86 9.34 -21.64
C ASP A 120 13.18 9.57 -22.98
N ALA A 121 12.12 10.38 -22.98
CA ALA A 121 11.44 10.70 -24.22
C ALA A 121 12.45 11.38 -25.14
N SER A 122 12.74 10.79 -26.30
CA SER A 122 13.42 11.50 -27.37
C SER A 122 12.69 12.84 -27.57
N PRO A 123 13.41 13.97 -27.71
CA PRO A 123 12.77 15.23 -28.03
C PRO A 123 11.83 14.96 -29.20
N MET A 124 10.58 15.40 -29.08
CA MET A 124 9.53 15.19 -30.08
C MET A 124 9.79 16.08 -31.31
N SER A 125 11.05 16.18 -31.75
CA SER A 125 11.50 17.01 -32.86
C SER A 125 10.87 16.58 -34.18
N GLU A 126 10.47 15.31 -34.29
CA GLU A 126 9.76 14.73 -35.43
C GLU A 126 8.40 15.40 -35.70
N VAL A 127 7.77 16.03 -34.71
CA VAL A 127 6.51 16.77 -34.89
C VAL A 127 6.70 18.09 -35.66
N PHE A 128 7.92 18.65 -35.67
CA PHE A 128 8.23 19.86 -36.44
C PHE A 128 8.56 19.58 -37.91
N TYR A 129 8.51 18.31 -38.34
CA TYR A 129 8.74 17.90 -39.74
C TYR A 129 7.45 17.49 -40.48
N LEU A 130 6.27 17.71 -39.87
CA LEU A 130 4.95 17.60 -40.51
C LEU A 130 4.42 18.98 -40.88
#